data_AF-A0A915AS57-F1
#
_entry.id   AF-A0A915AS57-F1
#
_cell.length_a   1.000
_cell.length_b   1.000
_cell.length_c   1.000
_cell.angle_alpha   90.00
_cell.angle_beta   90.00
_cell.angle_gamma   90.00
#
_symmetry.space_group_name_H-M   'P 1'
#
loop_
_entity.id
_entity.type
_entity.pdbx_description
1 polymer ?
#
loop_
_entity_poly.entity_id
_entity_poly.type
_entity_poly.pdbx_seq_one_letter_code
_entity_poly.pdbx_strand_id
1 'polypeptide(L)'
;MIHPSSALRHFETAPEFIVYEYSLVTSREYAIDVAAADPSWMTTVMGADRVEAVKQKRMVAYDVVMGSTASEKLISSIKHMQNELKNYITTHIQPDVDYLEDETYEFPVANADCRVG
;
A
#
# COMPACT_ATOMS: atom_id res chain seq x y z
N MET A 1 4.20 15.89 16.52
CA MET A 1 5.37 16.26 15.67
C MET A 1 5.57 15.19 14.60
N ILE A 2 6.11 15.50 13.42
CA ILE A 2 6.43 14.45 12.42
C ILE A 2 7.65 13.65 12.91
N HIS A 3 7.61 12.31 12.81
CA HIS A 3 8.72 11.46 13.23
C HIS A 3 9.99 11.72 12.39
N PRO A 4 11.20 11.63 12.99
CA PRO A 4 12.46 11.93 12.29
C PRO A 4 12.70 11.10 11.03
N SER A 5 12.15 9.88 10.94
CA SER A 5 12.30 9.00 9.78
C SER A 5 11.39 9.34 8.60
N SER A 6 10.44 10.27 8.75
CA SER A 6 9.49 10.59 7.68
C SER A 6 10.17 11.32 6.53
N ALA A 7 9.81 10.92 5.30
CA ALA A 7 10.24 11.59 4.08
C ALA A 7 9.79 13.06 4.00
N LEU A 8 8.66 13.41 4.65
CA LEU A 8 8.12 14.77 4.68
C LEU A 8 9.06 15.80 5.33
N ARG A 9 10.07 15.37 6.09
CA ARG A 9 11.08 16.30 6.65
C ARG A 9 12.00 16.91 5.60
N HIS A 10 12.06 16.32 4.41
CA HIS A 10 12.91 16.78 3.30
C HIS A 10 12.16 17.71 2.34
N PHE A 11 10.89 17.99 2.59
CA PHE A 11 10.13 18.93 1.77
C PHE A 11 10.64 20.35 2.03
N GLU A 12 10.86 21.12 0.96
CA GLU A 12 11.29 22.52 1.05
C GLU A 12 10.26 23.39 1.77
N THR A 13 8.97 23.04 1.64
CA THR A 13 7.86 23.71 2.33
C THR A 13 7.10 22.69 3.17
N ALA A 14 6.92 22.99 4.46
CA ALA A 14 6.11 22.15 5.33
C ALA A 14 4.64 22.19 4.89
N PRO A 15 3.98 21.03 4.70
CA PRO A 15 2.58 20.99 4.33
C PRO A 15 1.69 21.55 5.45
N GLU A 16 0.62 22.26 5.09
CA GLU A 16 -0.34 22.84 6.06
C GLU A 16 -1.10 21.75 6.82
N PHE A 17 -1.44 20.65 6.14
CA PHE A 17 -2.13 19.50 6.72
C PHE A 17 -1.36 18.21 6.45
N ILE A 18 -1.40 17.32 7.43
CA ILE A 18 -0.84 15.98 7.33
C ILE A 18 -1.87 14.94 7.76
N VAL A 19 -1.83 13.78 7.12
CA VAL A 19 -2.48 12.54 7.58
C VAL A 19 -1.40 11.61 8.07
N TYR A 20 -1.69 10.90 9.15
CA TYR A 20 -0.80 9.90 9.72
C TYR A 20 -1.60 8.65 10.02
N GLU A 21 -0.97 7.48 9.91
CA GLU A 21 -1.62 6.21 10.18
C GLU A 21 -1.79 5.96 11.68
N TYR A 22 -0.74 6.25 12.46
CA TYR A 22 -0.79 6.15 13.92
C TYR A 22 0.11 7.19 14.60
N SER A 23 -0.25 7.52 15.84
CA SER A 23 0.62 8.30 16.72
C SER A 23 1.41 7.38 17.65
N LEU A 24 2.70 7.67 17.80
CA LEU A 24 3.60 6.98 18.70
C LEU A 24 4.00 7.94 19.83
N VAL A 25 3.57 7.64 21.05
CA VAL A 25 3.91 8.41 22.24
C VAL A 25 5.10 7.76 22.93
N THR A 26 6.22 8.48 22.97
CA THR A 26 7.41 8.10 23.75
C THR A 26 7.71 9.20 24.77
N SER A 27 8.80 9.93 24.61
CA SER A 27 9.07 11.18 25.36
C SER A 27 8.33 12.39 24.76
N ARG A 28 7.90 12.26 23.51
CA ARG A 28 7.06 13.21 22.78
C ARG A 28 6.10 12.42 21.89
N GLU A 29 5.04 13.08 21.45
CA GLU A 29 4.08 12.51 20.49
C GLU A 29 4.57 12.72 19.05
N TYR A 30 4.74 11.59 18.35
CA TYR A 30 5.16 11.55 16.96
C TYR A 30 4.06 10.99 16.07
N ALA A 31 3.83 11.63 14.92
CA ALA A 31 3.03 11.09 13.83
C ALA A 31 3.92 10.20 12.96
N ILE A 32 3.47 8.96 12.71
CA ILE A 32 4.16 7.94 11.91
C ILE A 32 3.38 7.68 10.62
N ASP A 33 4.08 7.28 9.56
CA ASP A 33 3.53 7.03 8.22
C ASP A 33 2.68 8.20 7.72
N VAL A 34 3.38 9.32 7.56
CA VAL A 34 2.79 10.64 7.36
C VAL A 34 2.78 11.02 5.88
N ALA A 35 1.64 11.49 5.39
CA ALA A 35 1.47 12.04 4.04
C ALA A 35 0.95 13.48 4.09
N ALA A 36 1.36 14.31 3.13
CA ALA A 36 0.80 15.65 2.96
C ALA A 36 -0.64 15.56 2.46
N ALA A 37 -1.53 16.34 3.06
CA ALA A 37 -2.95 16.37 2.72
C ALA A 37 -3.32 17.69 2.04
N ASP A 38 -4.15 17.60 1.01
CA ASP A 38 -4.70 18.77 0.34
C ASP A 38 -5.77 19.45 1.23
N PRO A 39 -5.73 20.78 1.42
CA PRO A 39 -6.74 21.50 2.20
C PRO A 39 -8.18 21.28 1.74
N SER A 40 -8.41 21.11 0.43
CA SER A 40 -9.74 20.87 -0.13
C SER A 40 -10.32 19.54 0.34
N TRP A 41 -9.47 18.52 0.52
CA TRP A 41 -9.88 17.23 1.07
C TRP A 41 -10.21 17.34 2.56
N MET A 42 -9.43 18.10 3.34
CA MET A 42 -9.71 18.33 4.76
C MET A 42 -11.05 19.04 5.00
N THR A 43 -11.39 20.05 4.19
CA THR A 43 -12.71 20.70 4.29
C THR A 43 -13.87 19.75 4.00
N THR A 44 -13.67 18.79 3.10
CA THR A 44 -14.67 17.76 2.75
C THR A 44 -14.85 16.74 3.88
N VAL A 45 -13.74 16.27 4.46
CA VAL A 45 -13.75 15.21 5.49
C VAL A 45 -14.16 15.75 6.86
N MET A 46 -13.71 16.95 7.21
CA MET A 46 -13.87 17.51 8.55
C MET A 46 -14.97 18.57 8.65
N GLY A 47 -15.39 19.13 7.51
CA GLY A 47 -16.26 20.30 7.46
C GLY A 47 -15.48 21.61 7.68
N ALA A 48 -15.85 22.66 6.95
CA ALA A 48 -15.15 23.95 6.94
C ALA A 48 -15.00 24.59 8.33
N ASP A 49 -16.04 24.49 9.16
CA ASP A 49 -16.06 25.07 10.51
C ASP A 49 -15.00 24.44 11.43
N ARG A 50 -14.68 23.15 11.22
CA ARG A 50 -13.68 22.43 12.01
C ARG A 50 -12.27 22.74 11.53
N VAL A 51 -12.06 22.93 10.23
CA VAL A 51 -10.75 23.32 9.68
C VAL A 51 -10.30 24.67 10.25
N GLU A 52 -11.20 25.64 10.36
CA GLU A 52 -10.90 26.96 10.94
C GLU A 52 -10.63 26.89 12.45
N ALA A 53 -11.34 26.02 13.18
CA ALA A 53 -11.06 25.77 14.59
C ALA A 53 -9.69 25.11 14.82
N VAL A 54 -9.22 24.28 13.87
CA VAL A 54 -7.90 23.63 13.91
C VAL A 54 -6.77 24.61 13.61
N LYS A 55 -6.96 25.58 12.70
CA LYS A 55 -5.96 26.65 12.47
C LYS A 55 -5.64 27.43 13.75
N GLN A 56 -6.60 27.56 14.67
CA GLN A 56 -6.41 28.26 15.95
C GLN A 56 -5.72 27.41 17.04
N LYS A 57 -5.61 26.09 16.88
CA LYS A 57 -5.01 25.16 17.86
C LYS A 57 -3.86 24.36 17.23
N ARG A 58 -2.66 24.48 17.80
CA ARG A 58 -1.38 23.98 17.26
C ARG A 58 -1.30 22.49 16.85
N MET A 59 -2.22 21.62 17.28
CA MET A 59 -2.36 20.25 16.79
C MET A 59 -3.71 19.69 17.26
N VAL A 60 -4.53 19.18 16.35
CA VAL A 60 -5.76 18.44 16.70
C VAL A 60 -5.78 17.16 15.88
N ALA A 61 -5.75 16.03 16.57
CA ALA A 61 -5.89 14.70 15.98
C ALA A 61 -7.36 14.40 15.72
N TYR A 62 -7.68 13.84 14.56
CA TYR A 62 -9.00 13.35 14.24
C TYR A 62 -8.89 11.95 13.65
N ASP A 63 -9.72 11.04 14.16
CA ASP A 63 -9.88 9.72 13.57
C ASP A 63 -10.64 9.88 12.25
N VAL A 64 -9.90 9.84 11.14
CA VAL A 64 -10.47 9.79 9.82
C VAL A 64 -10.89 8.35 9.54
N VAL A 65 -12.15 8.04 9.83
CA VAL A 65 -12.73 6.77 9.46
C VAL A 65 -13.20 6.85 8.01
N MET A 66 -12.66 5.96 7.16
CA MET A 66 -13.15 5.82 5.80
C MET A 66 -14.63 5.43 5.81
N GLY A 67 -15.48 6.26 5.21
CA GLY A 67 -16.91 5.98 5.12
C GLY A 67 -17.18 4.64 4.42
N SER A 68 -18.26 3.94 4.80
CA SER A 68 -18.58 2.59 4.32
C SER A 68 -18.57 2.49 2.79
N THR A 69 -19.13 3.47 2.08
CA THR A 69 -19.15 3.50 0.61
C THR A 69 -17.76 3.61 -0.02
N ALA A 70 -16.85 4.39 0.57
CA ALA A 70 -15.49 4.51 0.07
C ALA A 70 -14.69 3.22 0.33
N SER A 71 -14.89 2.62 1.50
CA SER A 71 -14.29 1.33 1.88
C SER A 71 -14.75 0.20 0.96
N GLU A 72 -16.05 0.09 0.71
CA GLU A 72 -16.64 -0.91 -0.21
C GLU A 72 -16.09 -0.77 -1.63
N LYS A 73 -15.99 0.46 -2.15
CA LYS A 73 -15.40 0.73 -3.46
C LYS A 73 -13.94 0.31 -3.52
N LEU A 74 -13.14 0.67 -2.52
CA LEU A 74 -11.73 0.27 -2.44
C LEU A 74 -11.56 -1.24 -2.39
N ILE A 75 -12.34 -1.93 -1.56
CA ILE A 75 -12.32 -3.40 -1.48
C ILE A 75 -12.71 -4.01 -2.82
N SER A 76 -13.72 -3.48 -3.50
CA SER A 76 -14.14 -3.94 -4.82
C SER A 76 -13.04 -3.77 -5.86
N SER A 77 -12.40 -2.59 -5.90
CA SER A 77 -11.27 -2.31 -6.80
C SER A 77 -10.07 -3.23 -6.53
N ILE A 78 -9.72 -3.47 -5.27
CA ILE A 78 -8.64 -4.40 -4.91
C ILE A 78 -8.96 -5.82 -5.39
N LYS A 79 -10.18 -6.31 -5.15
CA LYS A 79 -10.62 -7.63 -5.62
C LYS A 79 -10.57 -7.73 -7.15
N HIS A 80 -10.96 -6.67 -7.84
CA HIS A 80 -10.90 -6.62 -9.29
C HIS A 80 -9.46 -6.75 -9.80
N MET A 81 -8.52 -5.96 -9.25
CA MET A 81 -7.10 -6.04 -9.62
C MET A 81 -6.49 -7.42 -9.31
N GLN A 82 -6.84 -8.02 -8.16
CA GLN A 82 -6.40 -9.38 -7.83
C GLN A 82 -6.90 -10.41 -8.85
N ASN A 83 -8.14 -10.27 -9.31
CA ASN A 83 -8.71 -11.17 -10.31
C ASN A 83 -8.07 -10.98 -11.69
N GLU A 84 -7.79 -9.73 -12.09
CA GLU A 84 -7.07 -9.44 -13.34
C GLU A 84 -5.67 -10.04 -13.33
N LEU A 85 -4.92 -9.85 -12.24
CA LEU A 85 -3.58 -10.43 -12.09
C LEU A 85 -3.62 -11.96 -12.15
N LYS A 86 -4.57 -12.58 -11.45
CA LYS A 86 -4.75 -14.04 -11.49
C LYS A 86 -5.05 -14.53 -12.89
N ASN A 87 -5.97 -13.86 -13.59
CA ASN A 87 -6.31 -14.19 -14.96
C ASN A 87 -5.08 -14.08 -15.87
N TYR A 88 -4.28 -13.02 -15.73
CA TYR A 88 -3.06 -12.84 -16.52
C TYR A 88 -2.08 -14.00 -16.30
N ILE A 89 -1.82 -14.37 -15.05
CA ILE A 89 -0.94 -15.50 -14.70
C ILE A 89 -1.46 -16.79 -15.35
N THR A 90 -2.75 -17.12 -15.18
CA THR A 90 -3.33 -18.35 -15.73
C THR A 90 -3.30 -18.39 -17.26
N THR A 91 -3.46 -17.25 -17.93
CA THR A 91 -3.59 -17.20 -19.40
C THR A 91 -2.28 -17.04 -20.13
N HIS A 92 -1.29 -16.38 -19.52
CA HIS A 92 -0.04 -16.02 -20.21
C HIS A 92 1.21 -16.64 -19.57
N ILE A 93 1.16 -17.05 -18.31
CA ILE A 93 2.35 -17.57 -17.60
C ILE A 93 2.22 -19.07 -17.39
N GLN A 94 1.07 -19.55 -16.90
CA GLN A 94 0.87 -20.97 -16.60
C GLN A 94 1.10 -21.89 -17.81
N PRO A 95 0.66 -21.55 -19.04
CA PRO A 95 0.89 -22.42 -20.20
C PRO A 95 2.37 -22.65 -20.49
N ASP A 96 3.21 -21.62 -20.31
CA ASP A 96 4.66 -21.73 -20.54
C ASP A 96 5.32 -22.56 -19.43
N VAL A 97 4.87 -22.42 -18.18
CA VAL A 97 5.33 -23.25 -17.06
C VAL A 97 4.98 -24.71 -17.31
N ASP A 98 3.73 -25.00 -17.66
CA ASP A 98 3.24 -26.35 -17.93
C ASP A 98 4.00 -26.99 -19.11
N TYR A 99 4.25 -26.22 -20.17
CA TYR A 99 5.05 -26.67 -21.32
C TYR A 99 6.48 -27.06 -20.92
N LEU A 100 7.13 -26.24 -20.10
CA LEU A 100 8.49 -26.50 -19.64
C LEU A 100 8.56 -27.71 -18.69
N GLU A 101 7.55 -27.92 -17.86
CA GLU A 101 7.46 -29.12 -17.01
C GLU A 101 7.29 -30.39 -17.86
N ASP A 102 6.44 -30.36 -18.88
CA ASP A 102 6.23 -31.50 -19.80
C ASP A 102 7.49 -31.83 -20.62
N GLU A 103 8.25 -30.83 -21.11
CA GLU A 103 9.50 -31.06 -21.84
C GLU A 103 10.62 -31.68 -20.99
N THR A 104 10.60 -31.47 -19.67
CA THR A 104 11.59 -32.08 -18.76
C THR A 104 11.34 -33.57 -18.47
N TYR A 105 10.21 -34.14 -18.92
CA TYR A 105 9.81 -35.52 -18.62
C TYR A 105 10.22 -36.56 -19.68
N GLU A 106 10.85 -36.17 -20.80
CA GLU A 106 11.32 -37.12 -21.83
C GLU A 106 12.85 -37.25 -21.90
N PHE A 107 13.44 -37.96 -20.93
CA PHE A 107 14.64 -38.77 -21.20
C PHE A 107 14.51 -40.12 -20.51
N PRO A 108 14.20 -41.21 -21.24
CA PRO A 108 14.47 -42.53 -20.70
C PRO A 108 15.99 -42.66 -20.64
N VAL A 109 16.55 -42.72 -19.43
CA VAL A 109 17.96 -43.06 -19.20
C VAL A 109 18.14 -44.56 -19.49
N ALA A 110 17.91 -44.96 -20.73
CA ALA A 110 18.24 -46.27 -21.24
C ALA A 110 19.71 -46.23 -21.66
N ASN A 111 20.56 -46.92 -20.90
CA ASN A 111 21.92 -47.34 -21.27
C ASN A 111 23.10 -46.42 -20.85
N ALA A 112 23.09 -45.87 -19.63
CA ALA A 112 24.36 -45.52 -18.98
C ALA A 112 25.05 -46.82 -18.50
N ASP A 113 25.72 -47.50 -19.43
CA ASP A 113 26.57 -48.67 -19.13
C ASP A 113 27.89 -48.18 -18.52
N CYS A 114 27.87 -47.86 -17.22
CA CYS A 114 29.05 -47.48 -16.46
C CYS A 114 29.84 -48.75 -16.10
N ARG A 115 30.63 -49.28 -17.04
CA ARG A 115 31.65 -50.28 -16.71
C ARG A 115 32.77 -49.59 -15.94
N VAL A 116 32.80 -49.80 -14.63
CA VAL A 116 33.96 -49.51 -13.80
C VAL A 116 34.89 -50.73 -13.88
N GLY A 117 36.00 -50.58 -14.59
CA GLY A 117 37.06 -51.58 -14.72
C GLY A 117 38.40 -50.89 -14.93
#